data_AF-A0A851CQY9-F1
#
_entry.id   AF-A0A851CQY9-F1
#
_cell.length_a   1.000
_cell.length_b   1.000
_cell.length_c   1.000
_cell.angle_alpha   90.00
_cell.angle_beta   90.00
_cell.angle_gamma   90.00
#
_symmetry.space_group_name_H-M   'P 1'
#
loop_
_entity.id
_entity.type
_entity.pdbx_description
1 polymer ?
#
loop_
_entity_poly.entity_id
_entity_poly.type
_entity_poly.pdbx_seq_one_letter_code
_entity_poly.pdbx_strand_id
1 'polypeptide(L)'
;VVAQGWNVSVNGVAVAQGHPYLHKGLGVTWPGDWVAVASSLGLRVAWDGHLAVTVTAEPELRGGTWGLCGTYTNDPADDFVTPDGDIAPFAAAFGNAWKVP
;
A
#
# COMPACT_ATOMS: atom_id res chain seq x y z
N VAL A 1 -4.06 -6.23 8.90
CA VAL A 1 -4.70 -6.97 7.78
C VAL A 1 -3.61 -7.75 7.09
N VAL A 2 -3.86 -9.00 6.73
CA VAL A 2 -2.92 -9.81 5.93
C VAL A 2 -3.65 -10.32 4.70
N ALA A 3 -2.98 -10.24 3.56
CA ALA A 3 -3.47 -10.60 2.25
C ALA A 3 -2.49 -11.60 1.62
N GLN A 4 -2.97 -12.80 1.25
CA GLN A 4 -2.15 -13.84 0.64
C GLN A 4 -2.96 -14.53 -0.47
N GLY A 5 -2.57 -14.28 -1.73
CA GLY A 5 -3.45 -14.60 -2.87
C GLY A 5 -4.79 -13.90 -2.70
N TRP A 6 -5.88 -14.65 -2.70
CA TRP A 6 -7.24 -14.11 -2.49
C TRP A 6 -7.69 -14.11 -1.02
N ASN A 7 -6.90 -14.72 -0.14
CA ASN A 7 -7.26 -14.89 1.26
C ASN A 7 -6.90 -13.61 2.04
N VAL A 8 -7.89 -13.10 2.77
CA VAL A 8 -7.73 -11.92 3.63
C VAL A 8 -8.02 -12.28 5.08
N SER A 9 -7.19 -11.78 5.98
CA SER A 9 -7.47 -11.82 7.41
C SER A 9 -7.33 -10.45 8.06
N VAL A 10 -8.18 -10.17 9.04
CA VAL A 10 -8.17 -8.96 9.85
C VAL A 10 -7.96 -9.39 11.31
N ASN A 11 -6.85 -8.97 11.91
CA ASN A 11 -6.45 -9.35 13.26
C ASN A 11 -6.43 -10.88 13.49
N GLY A 12 -5.98 -11.64 12.48
CA GLY A 12 -5.93 -13.10 12.51
C GLY A 12 -7.26 -13.81 12.18
N VAL A 13 -8.36 -13.07 12.03
CA VAL A 13 -9.67 -13.63 11.67
C VAL A 13 -9.85 -13.58 10.16
N ALA A 14 -10.14 -14.73 9.55
CA ALA A 14 -10.38 -14.83 8.11
C ALA A 14 -11.64 -14.05 7.70
N VAL A 15 -11.55 -13.35 6.57
CA VAL A 15 -12.66 -12.64 5.94
C VAL A 15 -13.21 -13.49 4.79
N ALA A 16 -14.53 -13.65 4.74
CA ALA A 16 -15.19 -14.40 3.67
C ALA A 16 -14.95 -13.72 2.31
N GLN A 17 -14.42 -14.48 1.36
CA GLN A 17 -14.13 -13.99 0.01
C GLN A 17 -15.43 -13.60 -0.71
N GLY A 18 -15.37 -12.54 -1.53
CA GLY A 18 -16.45 -12.12 -2.42
C GLY A 18 -17.55 -11.29 -1.75
N HIS A 19 -17.50 -11.09 -0.43
CA HIS A 19 -18.48 -10.28 0.29
C HIS A 19 -17.81 -9.07 0.95
N PRO A 20 -18.33 -7.84 0.74
CA PRO A 20 -17.79 -6.66 1.40
C PRO A 20 -17.71 -6.86 2.92
N TYR A 21 -16.55 -6.56 3.49
CA TYR A 21 -16.31 -6.61 4.92
C TYR A 21 -15.97 -5.22 5.43
N LEU A 22 -16.62 -4.79 6.50
CA LEU A 22 -16.38 -3.50 7.16
C LEU A 22 -16.12 -3.71 8.64
N HIS A 23 -15.02 -3.16 9.15
CA HIS A 23 -14.69 -3.23 10.56
C HIS A 23 -13.85 -2.02 10.99
N LYS A 24 -14.42 -1.17 11.86
CA LYS A 24 -13.70 -0.06 12.53
C LYS A 24 -12.85 0.79 11.56
N GLY A 25 -13.47 1.31 10.51
CA GLY A 25 -12.78 2.15 9.52
C GLY A 25 -11.96 1.37 8.48
N LEU A 26 -11.90 0.03 8.57
CA LEU A 26 -11.35 -0.83 7.53
C LEU A 26 -12.47 -1.36 6.63
N GLY A 27 -12.25 -1.35 5.32
CA GLY A 27 -13.07 -2.03 4.33
C GLY A 27 -12.26 -3.03 3.52
N VAL A 28 -12.86 -4.18 3.20
CA VAL A 28 -12.31 -5.18 2.25
C VAL A 28 -13.35 -5.46 1.19
N THR A 29 -12.96 -5.38 -0.09
CA THR A 29 -13.82 -5.66 -1.25
C THR A 29 -13.10 -6.48 -2.30
N TRP A 30 -13.85 -7.09 -3.21
CA TRP A 30 -13.34 -7.88 -4.34
C TRP A 30 -13.81 -7.29 -5.69
N PRO A 31 -13.25 -6.14 -6.12
CA PRO A 31 -13.64 -5.53 -7.39
C PRO A 31 -13.06 -6.30 -8.57
N GLY A 32 -13.89 -7.12 -9.23
CA GLY A 32 -13.43 -7.99 -10.32
C GLY A 32 -12.39 -8.99 -9.82
N ASP A 33 -11.28 -9.10 -10.54
CA ASP A 33 -10.16 -9.99 -10.21
C ASP A 33 -9.12 -9.33 -9.28
N TRP A 34 -9.57 -8.44 -8.40
CA TRP A 34 -8.71 -7.78 -7.42
C TRP A 34 -9.30 -7.95 -6.03
N VAL A 35 -8.44 -7.87 -5.04
CA VAL A 35 -8.85 -7.63 -3.66
C VAL A 35 -8.41 -6.22 -3.30
N ALA A 36 -9.27 -5.46 -2.64
CA ALA A 36 -8.98 -4.10 -2.21
C ALA A 36 -9.25 -3.95 -0.71
N VAL A 37 -8.28 -3.36 -0.03
CA VAL A 37 -8.37 -2.97 1.39
C VAL A 37 -8.35 -1.45 1.44
N ALA A 38 -9.40 -0.86 2.01
CA ALA A 38 -9.53 0.58 2.22
C ALA A 38 -9.49 0.89 3.72
N SER A 39 -8.91 2.03 4.07
CA SER A 39 -8.84 2.56 5.43
C SER A 39 -9.52 3.91 5.50
N SER A 40 -10.15 4.23 6.63
CA SER A 40 -10.71 5.56 6.93
C SER A 40 -9.64 6.65 7.03
N LEU A 41 -8.36 6.29 6.92
CA LEU A 41 -7.23 7.21 6.80
C LEU A 41 -7.02 7.72 5.36
N GLY A 42 -7.85 7.34 4.39
CA GLY A 42 -7.70 7.75 2.99
C GLY A 42 -6.67 6.94 2.20
N LEU A 43 -6.37 5.71 2.66
CA LEU A 43 -5.50 4.76 1.94
C LEU A 43 -6.30 3.59 1.40
N ARG A 44 -6.04 3.23 0.14
CA ARG A 44 -6.52 2.00 -0.49
C ARG A 44 -5.36 1.23 -1.09
N VAL A 45 -5.25 -0.04 -0.74
CA VAL A 45 -4.31 -0.98 -1.37
C VAL A 45 -5.13 -2.03 -2.11
N ALA A 46 -4.84 -2.24 -3.39
CA ALA A 46 -5.46 -3.28 -4.20
C ALA A 46 -4.39 -4.17 -4.82
N TRP A 47 -4.64 -5.48 -4.87
CA TRP A 47 -3.76 -6.43 -5.55
C TRP A 47 -4.55 -7.48 -6.34
N ASP A 48 -3.95 -8.00 -7.40
CA ASP A 48 -4.56 -8.98 -8.34
C ASP A 48 -4.41 -10.44 -7.88
N GLY A 49 -3.95 -10.66 -6.65
CA GLY A 49 -3.60 -11.97 -6.14
C GLY A 49 -2.26 -12.53 -6.66
N HIS A 50 -1.52 -11.79 -7.48
CA HIS A 50 -0.30 -12.25 -8.13
C HIS A 50 0.86 -11.24 -8.03
N LEU A 51 1.06 -10.37 -9.03
CA LEU A 51 2.24 -9.50 -9.13
C LEU A 51 1.91 -8.01 -9.10
N ALA A 52 0.65 -7.64 -9.33
CA ALA A 52 0.27 -6.23 -9.42
C ALA A 52 -0.28 -5.74 -8.08
N VAL A 53 0.28 -4.63 -7.60
CA VAL A 53 -0.20 -3.91 -6.42
C VAL A 53 -0.40 -2.45 -6.79
N THR A 54 -1.57 -1.91 -6.47
CA THR A 54 -1.90 -0.49 -6.60
C THR A 54 -2.12 0.10 -5.23
N VAL A 55 -1.45 1.20 -4.93
CA VAL A 55 -1.70 2.01 -3.74
C VAL A 55 -2.32 3.32 -4.18
N THR A 56 -3.44 3.70 -3.58
CA THR A 56 -4.10 5.00 -3.77
C THR A 56 -4.14 5.71 -2.44
N ALA A 57 -3.60 6.93 -2.41
CA ALA A 57 -3.65 7.83 -1.28
C ALA A 57 -4.51 9.04 -1.62
N GLU A 58 -5.39 9.42 -0.71
CA GLU A 58 -6.19 10.64 -0.85
C GLU A 58 -5.31 11.90 -0.69
N PRO A 59 -5.71 13.05 -1.27
CA PRO A 59 -4.92 14.28 -1.26
C PRO A 59 -4.52 14.79 0.12
N GLU A 60 -5.27 14.44 1.16
CA GLU A 60 -5.00 14.78 2.56
C GLU A 60 -3.70 14.15 3.08
N LEU A 61 -3.20 13.11 2.41
CA LEU A 61 -1.93 12.43 2.72
C LEU A 61 -0.74 12.98 1.94
N ARG A 62 -0.91 14.07 1.18
CA ARG A 62 0.16 14.68 0.38
C ARG A 62 1.35 15.08 1.26
N GLY A 63 2.55 14.67 0.85
CA GLY A 63 3.78 14.87 1.63
C GLY A 63 3.91 14.00 2.89
N GLY A 64 2.95 13.09 3.14
CA GLY A 64 2.91 12.24 4.33
C GLY A 64 3.25 10.77 4.07
N THR A 65 3.59 10.40 2.83
CA THR A 65 3.98 9.03 2.49
C THR A 65 5.50 8.89 2.58
N TRP A 66 6.00 7.75 3.02
CA TRP A 66 7.41 7.37 2.96
C TRP A 66 7.51 5.89 2.59
N GLY A 67 8.36 5.56 1.62
CA GLY A 67 8.54 4.19 1.14
C GLY A 67 8.85 4.14 -0.36
N LEU A 68 8.74 2.95 -0.94
CA LEU A 68 8.99 2.71 -2.37
C LEU A 68 8.05 3.48 -3.32
N CYS A 69 6.93 4.01 -2.83
CA CYS A 69 6.03 4.87 -3.59
C CYS A 69 6.39 6.37 -3.52
N GLY A 70 7.53 6.72 -2.92
CA GLY A 70 8.00 8.11 -2.80
C GLY A 70 7.32 8.90 -1.69
N THR A 71 7.51 10.22 -1.73
CA THR A 71 7.12 11.18 -0.69
C THR A 71 5.73 11.80 -0.90
N TYR A 72 5.17 11.61 -2.10
CA TYR A 72 3.90 12.21 -2.54
C TYR A 72 3.89 13.75 -2.44
N THR A 73 5.01 14.42 -2.76
CA THR A 73 5.12 15.89 -2.77
C THR A 73 4.85 16.51 -4.15
N ASN A 74 4.78 15.70 -5.21
CA ASN A 74 4.87 16.09 -6.63
C ASN A 74 6.23 16.66 -7.04
N ASP A 75 7.28 16.43 -6.26
CA ASP A 75 8.66 16.73 -6.65
C ASP A 75 9.43 15.44 -6.96
N PRO A 76 9.68 15.12 -8.25
CA PRO A 76 10.43 13.90 -8.58
C PRO A 76 11.87 13.90 -8.07
N ALA A 77 12.40 15.03 -7.59
CA ALA A 77 13.74 15.10 -7.02
C ALA A 77 13.85 14.43 -5.64
N ASP A 78 12.74 14.26 -4.91
CA ASP A 78 12.70 13.66 -3.57
C ASP A 78 12.12 12.23 -3.53
N ASP A 79 11.66 11.69 -4.67
CA ASP A 79 11.01 10.38 -4.72
C ASP A 79 11.94 9.23 -4.29
N PHE A 80 13.26 9.40 -4.39
CA PHE A 80 14.27 8.42 -3.99
C PHE A 80 14.85 8.65 -2.58
N VAL A 81 14.10 9.33 -1.70
CA VAL A 81 14.45 9.45 -0.27
C VAL A 81 14.50 8.06 0.39
N THR A 82 15.64 7.72 0.99
CA THR A 82 15.87 6.47 1.72
C THR A 82 15.34 6.56 3.15
N PRO A 83 15.25 5.45 3.90
CA PRO A 83 14.88 5.48 5.31
C PRO A 83 15.79 6.35 6.19
N ASP A 84 17.04 6.56 5.78
CA ASP A 84 18.02 7.39 6.50
C ASP A 84 17.89 8.89 6.16
N GLY A 85 17.01 9.26 5.21
CA GLY A 85 16.76 10.63 4.77
C GLY A 85 17.64 11.12 3.61
N ASP A 86 18.52 10.28 3.07
CA ASP A 86 19.34 10.58 1.89
C ASP A 86 18.56 10.39 0.59
N ILE A 87 18.96 11.07 -0.49
CA ILE A 87 18.40 10.84 -1.83
C ILE A 87 19.32 9.87 -2.58
N ALA A 88 18.81 8.67 -2.86
CA ALA A 88 19.57 7.68 -3.61
C ALA A 88 19.73 8.09 -5.08
N PRO A 89 20.93 7.95 -5.69
CA PRO A 89 21.17 8.38 -7.07
C PRO A 89 20.57 7.45 -8.12
N PHE A 90 20.19 6.23 -7.75
CA PHE A 90 19.70 5.20 -8.66
C PHE A 90 18.55 4.41 -8.05
N ALA A 91 17.59 4.00 -8.88
CA ALA A 91 16.41 3.22 -8.46
C ALA A 91 16.78 1.91 -7.74
N ALA A 92 17.85 1.24 -8.17
CA ALA A 92 18.30 0.00 -7.52
C ALA A 92 18.83 0.26 -6.10
N ALA A 93 19.58 1.35 -5.88
CA ALA A 93 20.07 1.73 -4.56
C ALA A 93 18.90 2.13 -3.65
N PHE A 94 17.95 2.92 -4.18
CA PHE A 94 16.71 3.27 -3.51
C PHE A 94 15.92 2.02 -3.09
N GLY A 95 15.66 1.11 -4.03
CA GLY A 95 14.92 -0.13 -3.76
C GLY A 95 15.57 -1.00 -2.69
N ASN A 96 16.91 -1.11 -2.73
CA ASN A 96 17.67 -1.87 -1.73
C ASN A 96 17.62 -1.24 -0.33
N ALA A 97 17.58 0.10 -0.23
CA ALA A 97 17.53 0.80 1.05
C ALA A 97 16.22 0.55 1.81
N TRP A 98 15.12 0.30 1.10
CA TRP A 98 13.80 0.02 1.68
C TRP A 98 13.53 -1.46 1.99
N LYS A 99 14.55 -2.32 1.88
CA LYS A 99 14.41 -3.74 2.20
C LYS A 99 14.13 -3.93 3.70
N VAL A 100 13.01 -4.58 4.01
CA VAL A 100 12.69 -5.03 5.38
C VAL A 100 13.32 -6.41 5.65
N PRO A 101 13.75 -6.71 6.90
CA PRO A 101 14.30 -8.02 7.29
C PRO A 101 13.38 -9.21 7.04
#